data_AF-A0A6P0VBJ7-F1
#
_entry.id   AF-A0A6P0VBJ7-F1
#
_cell.length_a   1.000
_cell.length_b   1.000
_cell.length_c   1.000
_cell.angle_alpha   90.00
_cell.angle_beta   90.00
_cell.angle_gamma   90.00
#
_symmetry.space_group_name_H-M   'P 1'
#
loop_
_entity.id
_entity.type
_entity.pdbx_description
1 polymer ?
#
loop_
_entity_poly.entity_id
_entity_poly.type
_entity_poly.pdbx_seq_one_letter_code
_entity_poly.pdbx_strand_id
1 'polypeptide(L)'
;MKLLVSNDDGIFSMGVRSLADALAEVGHEVTVVCPNRERSATGHGLTLHEPIRAEVVNSIFHPKVIAWSCSGTPSDCVKLGLWGLMESPPDLVLAGINHGSNLGTDVLYSGTVSAAMEGFIQGIPSIAFSLANYTSREFQAAAQFAKSL
;
A
#
# COMPACT_ATOMS: atom_id res chain seq x y z
N MET A 1 16.14 -3.57 -3.47
CA MET A 1 14.94 -3.34 -4.31
C MET A 1 14.33 -2.01 -3.93
N LYS A 2 13.71 -1.36 -4.92
CA LYS A 2 12.82 -0.21 -4.78
C LYS A 2 11.39 -0.70 -4.70
N LEU A 3 10.69 -0.36 -3.63
CA LEU A 3 9.39 -0.90 -3.31
C LEU A 3 8.38 0.24 -3.23
N LEU A 4 7.23 0.06 -3.90
CA LEU A 4 6.06 0.90 -3.69
C LEU A 4 5.08 0.17 -2.78
N VAL A 5 4.76 0.77 -1.64
CA VAL A 5 3.83 0.23 -0.66
C VAL A 5 2.56 1.08 -0.63
N SER A 6 1.39 0.43 -0.62
CA SER A 6 0.08 1.08 -0.52
C SER A 6 -0.86 0.28 0.40
N ASN A 7 -2.07 0.80 0.66
CA ASN A 7 -3.16 0.09 1.33
C ASN A 7 -4.50 0.80 1.05
N ASP A 8 -5.57 0.27 1.63
CA ASP A 8 -6.89 0.90 1.72
C ASP A 8 -7.28 1.36 3.13
N ASP A 9 -6.65 0.82 4.18
CA ASP A 9 -6.86 1.28 5.57
C ASP A 9 -6.37 2.73 5.83
N GLY A 10 -5.59 3.28 4.90
CA GLY A 10 -5.01 4.63 4.96
C GLY A 10 -3.61 4.71 5.57
N ILE A 11 -2.96 5.85 5.37
CA ILE A 11 -1.53 6.08 5.66
C ILE A 11 -1.16 5.92 7.14
N PHE A 12 -2.11 6.07 8.05
CA PHE A 12 -1.89 5.97 9.50
C PHE A 12 -2.20 4.57 10.06
N SER A 13 -2.53 3.60 9.21
CA SER A 13 -2.85 2.25 9.68
C SER A 13 -1.61 1.50 10.17
N MET A 14 -1.80 0.66 11.19
CA MET A 14 -0.69 -0.13 11.74
C MET A 14 -0.19 -1.20 10.76
N GLY A 15 -1.05 -1.68 9.87
CA GLY A 15 -0.72 -2.71 8.89
C GLY A 15 0.30 -2.24 7.87
N VAL A 16 0.08 -1.06 7.27
CA VAL A 16 1.02 -0.50 6.29
C VAL A 16 2.32 -0.07 6.95
N ARG A 17 2.27 0.47 8.17
CA ARG A 17 3.47 0.77 8.95
C ARG A 17 4.30 -0.48 9.22
N SER A 18 3.65 -1.56 9.68
CA SER A 18 4.34 -2.81 9.97
C SER A 18 5.02 -3.39 8.72
N LEU A 19 4.36 -3.30 7.56
CA LEU A 19 4.92 -3.76 6.29
C LEU A 19 6.10 -2.90 5.84
N ALA A 20 5.92 -1.58 5.75
CA ALA A 20 6.93 -0.66 5.26
C ALA A 20 8.17 -0.63 6.15
N ASP A 21 8.00 -0.62 7.48
CA ASP A 21 9.11 -0.60 8.43
C ASP A 21 9.91 -1.90 8.34
N ALA A 22 9.23 -3.05 8.26
CA ALA A 22 9.89 -4.35 8.11
C ALA A 22 10.75 -4.44 6.83
N LEU A 23 10.25 -3.93 5.71
CA LEU A 23 10.98 -3.93 4.44
C LEU A 23 12.17 -2.96 4.47
N ALA A 24 12.00 -1.79 5.07
CA ALA A 24 13.08 -0.82 5.22
C ALA A 24 14.20 -1.32 6.16
N GLU A 25 13.85 -2.07 7.21
CA GLU A 25 14.80 -2.68 8.16
C GLU A 25 15.79 -3.63 7.47
N VAL A 26 15.35 -4.38 6.45
CA VAL A 26 16.21 -5.30 5.68
C VAL A 26 16.92 -4.61 4.51
N GLY A 27 16.82 -3.29 4.40
CA GLY A 27 17.63 -2.48 3.49
C GLY A 27 16.97 -2.17 2.15
N HIS A 28 15.67 -2.42 1.97
CA HIS A 28 14.95 -1.95 0.78
C HIS A 28 14.73 -0.44 0.78
N GLU A 29 14.66 0.15 -0.41
CA GLU A 29 14.24 1.53 -0.62
C GLU A 29 12.72 1.54 -0.73
N VAL A 30 12.02 2.13 0.25
CA VAL A 30 10.57 2.01 0.40
C VAL A 30 9.90 3.37 0.24
N THR A 31 9.00 3.47 -0.72
CA THR A 31 8.07 4.58 -0.88
C THR A 31 6.67 4.11 -0.53
N VAL A 32 6.01 4.79 0.40
CA VAL A 32 4.63 4.54 0.81
C VAL A 32 3.73 5.61 0.19
N VAL A 33 2.66 5.21 -0.49
CA VAL A 33 1.61 6.12 -0.96
C VAL A 33 0.27 5.50 -0.61
N CYS A 34 -0.46 6.11 0.32
CA CYS A 34 -1.73 5.57 0.81
C CYS A 34 -2.81 6.65 0.88
N PRO A 35 -4.10 6.26 0.91
CA PRO A 35 -5.17 7.19 1.17
C PRO A 35 -5.01 7.93 2.50
N ASN A 36 -5.44 9.18 2.55
CA ASN A 36 -5.40 10.02 3.76
C ASN A 36 -6.45 9.64 4.82
N ARG A 37 -7.34 8.70 4.49
CA ARG A 37 -8.43 8.17 5.32
C ARG A 37 -8.73 6.73 4.90
N GLU A 38 -9.47 6.04 5.75
CA GLU A 38 -10.01 4.71 5.46
C GLU A 38 -10.79 4.70 4.13
N ARG A 39 -10.47 3.76 3.25
CA ARG A 39 -11.10 3.56 1.93
C ARG A 39 -11.39 2.07 1.66
N SER A 40 -11.61 1.26 2.71
CA SER A 40 -12.14 -0.09 2.55
C SER A 40 -13.39 -0.15 1.66
N ALA A 41 -13.53 -1.24 0.91
CA ALA A 41 -14.66 -1.52 0.02
C ALA A 41 -14.86 -0.52 -1.14
N THR A 42 -13.85 0.25 -1.53
CA THR A 42 -13.94 1.14 -2.71
C THR A 42 -13.79 0.40 -4.06
N GLY A 43 -13.37 -0.86 -4.04
CA GLY A 43 -12.98 -1.59 -5.26
C GLY A 43 -11.87 -0.88 -6.05
N HIS A 44 -11.81 -1.15 -7.35
CA HIS A 44 -10.80 -0.59 -8.28
C HIS A 44 -11.23 0.76 -8.86
N GLY A 45 -11.62 1.69 -7.97
CA GLY A 45 -11.98 3.06 -8.36
C GLY A 45 -10.77 3.86 -8.85
N LEU A 46 -11.02 4.86 -9.69
CA LEU A 46 -10.06 5.91 -10.08
C LEU A 46 -10.75 7.27 -10.04
N THR A 47 -10.04 8.28 -9.53
CA THR A 47 -10.53 9.65 -9.49
C THR A 47 -10.17 10.37 -10.79
N LEU A 48 -11.17 10.59 -11.67
CA LEU A 48 -10.97 11.19 -13.01
C LEU A 48 -11.53 12.61 -13.14
N HIS A 49 -12.49 12.99 -12.30
CA HIS A 49 -13.27 14.23 -12.47
C HIS A 49 -12.84 15.36 -11.53
N GLU A 50 -11.92 15.09 -10.62
CA GLU A 50 -11.40 16.06 -9.65
C GLU A 50 -9.90 15.85 -9.45
N PRO A 51 -9.16 16.90 -9.07
CA PRO A 51 -7.72 16.76 -8.83
C PRO A 51 -7.44 15.93 -7.56
N ILE A 52 -6.46 15.03 -7.65
CA ILE A 52 -5.88 14.34 -6.50
C ILE A 52 -4.69 15.13 -5.95
N ARG A 53 -4.49 15.09 -4.62
CA ARG A 53 -3.38 15.74 -3.93
C ARG A 53 -2.59 14.71 -3.13
N ALA A 54 -1.28 14.89 -3.06
CA ALA A 54 -0.39 14.14 -2.18
C ALA A 54 0.41 15.08 -1.28
N GLU A 55 0.57 14.69 -0.02
CA GLU A 55 1.31 15.43 0.99
C GLU A 55 2.32 14.51 1.69
N VAL A 56 3.53 15.00 1.92
CA VAL A 56 4.59 14.24 2.61
C VAL A 56 4.18 13.99 4.06
N VAL A 57 4.35 12.76 4.51
CA VAL A 57 4.14 12.36 5.90
C VAL A 57 5.48 11.98 6.53
N ASN A 58 5.81 12.62 7.65
CA ASN A 58 7.08 12.42 8.35
C ASN A 58 6.87 11.76 9.71
N SER A 59 7.93 11.13 10.24
CA SER A 59 8.05 10.68 11.64
C SER A 59 7.10 9.56 12.10
N ILE A 60 6.33 8.93 11.21
CA ILE A 60 5.46 7.79 11.56
C ILE A 60 5.96 6.44 11.03
N PHE A 61 6.91 6.43 10.09
CA PHE A 61 7.56 5.24 9.54
C PHE A 61 9.04 5.20 9.91
N HIS A 62 9.71 4.11 9.57
CA HIS A 62 11.16 3.96 9.63
C HIS A 62 11.86 5.13 8.92
N PRO A 63 12.99 5.68 9.44
CA PRO A 63 13.60 6.92 8.92
C PRO A 63 14.02 6.90 7.44
N LYS A 64 14.14 5.72 6.84
CA LYS A 64 14.48 5.53 5.42
C LYS A 64 13.25 5.44 4.50
N VAL A 65 12.04 5.45 5.05
CA VAL A 65 10.79 5.38 4.28
C VAL A 65 10.39 6.78 3.85
N ILE A 66 10.06 6.94 2.57
CA ILE A 66 9.43 8.15 2.05
C ILE A 66 7.93 7.89 2.01
N ALA A 67 7.11 8.70 2.69
CA ALA A 67 5.67 8.45 2.80
C ALA A 67 4.83 9.63 2.31
N TRP A 68 3.75 9.30 1.60
CA TRP A 68 2.81 10.26 1.03
C TRP A 68 1.37 9.90 1.39
N SER A 69 0.65 10.89 1.90
CA SER A 69 -0.79 10.84 2.13
C SER A 69 -1.52 11.38 0.89
N CYS A 70 -2.39 10.59 0.28
CA CYS A 70 -3.09 10.92 -0.96
C CYS A 70 -4.60 11.06 -0.75
N SER A 71 -5.25 12.02 -1.42
CA SER A 71 -6.71 12.22 -1.31
C SER A 71 -7.55 11.19 -2.12
N GLY A 72 -6.90 10.45 -3.02
CA GLY A 72 -7.53 9.51 -3.94
C GLY A 72 -7.91 8.15 -3.33
N THR A 73 -8.20 7.20 -4.22
CA THR A 73 -8.42 5.77 -3.92
C THR A 73 -7.10 5.00 -3.82
N PRO A 74 -7.09 3.74 -3.35
CA PRO A 74 -5.88 2.91 -3.33
C PRO A 74 -5.21 2.78 -4.72
N SER A 75 -6.01 2.66 -5.79
CA SER A 75 -5.51 2.61 -7.18
C SER A 75 -4.88 3.94 -7.60
N ASP A 76 -5.50 5.08 -7.24
CA ASP A 76 -4.93 6.40 -7.50
C ASP A 76 -3.59 6.58 -6.78
N CYS A 77 -3.46 6.06 -5.55
CA CYS A 77 -2.22 6.11 -4.79
C CYS A 77 -1.08 5.40 -5.53
N VAL A 78 -1.36 4.21 -6.08
CA VAL A 78 -0.37 3.46 -6.85
C VAL A 78 -0.01 4.19 -8.14
N LYS A 79 -1.00 4.66 -8.91
CA LYS A 79 -0.74 5.46 -10.12
C LYS A 79 0.08 6.71 -9.82
N LEU A 80 -0.28 7.46 -8.78
CA LEU A 80 0.43 8.68 -8.40
C LEU A 80 1.85 8.38 -7.92
N GLY A 81 2.04 7.28 -7.18
CA GLY A 81 3.35 6.77 -6.81
C GLY A 81 4.24 6.55 -8.04
N LEU A 82 3.73 5.78 -9.00
CA LEU A 82 4.48 5.39 -10.21
C LEU A 82 4.79 6.55 -11.15
N TRP A 83 3.87 7.49 -11.31
CA TRP A 83 3.95 8.50 -12.37
C TRP A 83 4.22 9.92 -11.89
N GLY A 84 4.11 10.18 -10.59
CA GLY A 84 4.22 11.53 -10.04
C GLY A 84 5.12 11.70 -8.83
N LEU A 85 5.40 10.64 -8.07
CA LEU A 85 6.12 10.75 -6.78
C LEU A 85 7.46 10.02 -6.76
N MET A 86 7.58 8.88 -7.44
CA MET A 86 8.84 8.13 -7.54
C MET A 86 9.68 8.64 -8.72
N GLU A 87 10.99 8.75 -8.53
CA GLU A 87 11.92 9.16 -9.60
C GLU A 87 12.14 8.07 -10.65
N SER A 88 11.95 6.81 -10.27
CA SER A 88 12.09 5.65 -11.15
C SER A 88 11.07 4.57 -10.77
N PRO A 89 10.65 3.70 -11.71
CA PRO A 89 9.74 2.60 -11.40
C PRO A 89 10.24 1.71 -10.25
N PRO A 90 9.34 1.20 -9.38
CA PRO A 90 9.69 0.20 -8.38
C PRO A 90 9.93 -1.17 -9.02
N ASP A 91 10.67 -2.02 -8.31
CA ASP A 91 10.84 -3.43 -8.64
C ASP A 91 9.58 -4.26 -8.30
N LEU A 92 8.84 -3.83 -7.27
CA LEU A 92 7.68 -4.55 -6.72
C LEU A 92 6.67 -3.57 -6.09
N VAL A 93 5.38 -3.83 -6.29
CA VAL A 93 4.29 -3.14 -5.57
C VAL A 93 3.72 -4.06 -4.50
N LEU A 94 3.60 -3.56 -3.27
CA LEU A 94 3.06 -4.31 -2.14
C LEU A 94 1.88 -3.54 -1.54
N ALA A 95 0.73 -4.19 -1.38
CA ALA A 95 -0.46 -3.57 -0.80
C ALA A 95 -0.85 -4.24 0.52
N GLY A 96 -1.05 -3.46 1.58
CA GLY A 96 -1.47 -3.94 2.90
C GLY A 96 -0.53 -3.50 4.02
N ILE A 97 -0.44 -4.21 5.15
CA ILE A 97 -1.20 -5.43 5.49
C ILE A 97 -2.62 -5.06 5.91
N ASN A 98 -3.62 -5.54 5.17
CA ASN A 98 -5.03 -5.29 5.47
C ASN A 98 -5.46 -5.93 6.79
N HIS A 99 -6.31 -5.24 7.55
CA HIS A 99 -6.92 -5.78 8.77
C HIS A 99 -8.23 -6.52 8.44
N GLY A 100 -8.09 -7.80 8.10
CA GLY A 100 -9.20 -8.62 7.63
C GLY A 100 -8.84 -9.36 6.35
N SER A 101 -9.57 -10.45 6.08
CA SER A 101 -9.31 -11.31 4.94
C SER A 101 -9.88 -10.75 3.63
N ASN A 102 -9.16 -10.89 2.53
CA ASN A 102 -9.69 -10.69 1.17
C ASN A 102 -9.74 -12.04 0.45
N LEU A 103 -10.81 -12.82 0.65
CA LEU A 103 -10.93 -14.20 0.14
C LEU A 103 -12.15 -14.36 -0.78
N GLY A 104 -12.04 -15.25 -1.77
CA GLY A 104 -13.15 -15.55 -2.68
C GLY A 104 -13.64 -14.31 -3.44
N THR A 105 -14.93 -14.03 -3.37
CA THR A 105 -15.55 -12.89 -4.06
C THR A 105 -15.20 -11.54 -3.44
N ASP A 106 -14.72 -11.50 -2.19
CA ASP A 106 -14.36 -10.25 -1.50
C ASP A 106 -13.24 -9.49 -2.21
N VAL A 107 -12.41 -10.23 -2.95
CA VAL A 107 -11.33 -9.72 -3.78
C VAL A 107 -11.81 -8.67 -4.79
N LEU A 108 -13.05 -8.77 -5.29
CA LEU A 108 -13.57 -7.88 -6.34
C LEU A 108 -13.80 -6.43 -5.87
N TYR A 109 -14.08 -6.23 -4.59
CA TYR A 109 -14.30 -4.91 -4.00
C TYR A 109 -13.23 -4.51 -2.99
N SER A 110 -12.17 -5.33 -2.86
CA SER A 110 -11.03 -5.05 -1.99
C SER A 110 -10.17 -3.90 -2.53
N GLY A 111 -9.98 -2.87 -1.71
CA GLY A 111 -9.06 -1.78 -2.02
C GLY A 111 -7.60 -2.23 -1.94
N THR A 112 -7.27 -3.11 -0.98
CA THR A 112 -5.93 -3.71 -0.88
C THR A 112 -5.55 -4.46 -2.16
N VAL A 113 -6.46 -5.30 -2.67
CA VAL A 113 -6.21 -6.04 -3.91
C VAL A 113 -6.16 -5.08 -5.10
N SER A 114 -7.03 -4.08 -5.15
CA SER A 114 -7.08 -3.10 -6.24
C SER A 114 -5.77 -2.31 -6.35
N ALA A 115 -5.14 -1.95 -5.23
CA ALA A 115 -3.81 -1.33 -5.24
C ALA A 115 -2.74 -2.26 -5.85
N ALA A 116 -2.68 -3.54 -5.43
CA ALA A 116 -1.75 -4.49 -6.05
C ALA A 116 -2.07 -4.74 -7.54
N MET A 117 -3.35 -4.84 -7.90
CA MET A 117 -3.80 -5.02 -9.27
C MET A 117 -3.37 -3.85 -10.15
N GLU A 118 -3.42 -2.61 -9.64
CA GLU A 118 -2.97 -1.45 -10.38
C GLU A 118 -1.47 -1.53 -10.73
N GLY A 119 -0.62 -1.98 -9.79
CA GLY A 119 0.80 -2.24 -10.07
C GLY A 119 0.97 -3.29 -11.17
N PHE A 120 0.20 -4.38 -11.10
CA PHE A 120 0.22 -5.45 -12.10
C PHE A 120 -0.20 -4.96 -13.50
N ILE A 121 -1.24 -4.12 -13.58
CA ILE A 121 -1.68 -3.50 -14.85
C ILE A 121 -0.57 -2.65 -15.48
N GLN A 122 0.30 -2.02 -14.67
CA GLN A 122 1.47 -1.28 -15.15
C GLN A 122 2.67 -2.19 -15.49
N GLY A 123 2.51 -3.52 -15.45
CA GLY A 123 3.57 -4.48 -15.75
C GLY A 123 4.56 -4.72 -14.61
N ILE A 124 4.22 -4.32 -13.39
CA ILE A 124 5.10 -4.47 -12.21
C ILE A 124 4.60 -5.65 -11.37
N PRO A 125 5.47 -6.59 -10.97
CA PRO A 125 5.10 -7.64 -10.03
C PRO A 125 4.45 -7.03 -8.77
N SER A 126 3.38 -7.64 -8.29
CA SER A 126 2.54 -7.05 -7.25
C SER A 126 1.98 -8.08 -6.27
N ILE A 127 1.91 -7.74 -4.99
CA ILE A 127 1.44 -8.62 -3.91
C ILE A 127 0.50 -7.87 -2.99
N ALA A 128 -0.65 -8.48 -2.65
CA ALA A 128 -1.55 -7.98 -1.61
C ALA A 128 -1.43 -8.84 -0.34
N PHE A 129 -1.32 -8.18 0.82
CA PHE A 129 -1.21 -8.79 2.14
C PHE A 129 -2.47 -8.52 2.95
N SER A 130 -2.97 -9.55 3.62
CA SER A 130 -4.15 -9.45 4.46
C SER A 130 -3.97 -10.37 5.67
N LEU A 131 -4.15 -9.82 6.86
CA LEU A 131 -4.23 -10.64 8.07
C LEU A 131 -5.62 -11.26 8.09
N ALA A 132 -5.72 -12.60 8.02
CA ALA A 132 -6.99 -13.34 8.00
C ALA A 132 -7.69 -13.37 9.38
N ASN A 133 -7.74 -12.22 10.05
CA ASN A 133 -8.36 -11.99 11.33
C ASN A 133 -8.75 -10.50 11.42
N TYR A 134 -10.00 -10.23 11.80
CA TYR A 134 -10.57 -8.87 11.88
C TYR A 134 -10.42 -8.22 13.26
N THR A 135 -9.94 -8.96 14.28
CA THR A 135 -9.80 -8.46 15.65
C THR A 135 -8.34 -8.39 16.10
N SER A 136 -7.49 -9.28 15.59
CA SER A 136 -6.07 -9.27 15.90
C SER A 136 -5.34 -8.15 15.18
N ARG A 137 -4.43 -7.48 15.91
CA ARG A 137 -3.54 -6.43 15.38
C ARG A 137 -2.10 -6.91 15.22
N GLU A 138 -1.90 -8.22 15.19
CA GLU A 138 -0.59 -8.87 15.10
C GLU A 138 -0.14 -9.02 13.65
N PHE A 139 0.29 -7.92 13.04
CA PHE A 139 0.76 -7.88 11.65
C PHE A 139 2.16 -8.48 11.45
N GLN A 140 2.88 -8.81 12.53
CA GLN A 140 4.28 -9.20 12.52
C GLN A 140 4.51 -10.45 11.67
N ALA A 141 3.63 -11.45 11.71
CA ALA A 141 3.80 -12.67 10.91
C ALA A 141 3.84 -12.36 9.39
N ALA A 142 2.91 -11.54 8.91
CA ALA A 142 2.87 -11.13 7.52
C ALA A 142 4.05 -10.20 7.17
N ALA A 143 4.44 -9.29 8.08
CA ALA A 143 5.59 -8.42 7.89
C ALA A 143 6.92 -9.19 7.83
N GLN A 144 7.08 -10.23 8.64
CA GLN A 144 8.27 -11.10 8.62
C GLN A 144 8.33 -11.94 7.34
N PHE A 145 7.20 -12.45 6.86
CA PHE A 145 7.14 -13.11 5.56
C PHE A 145 7.55 -12.15 4.43
N ALA A 146 7.09 -10.89 4.46
CA ALA A 146 7.43 -9.89 3.45
C ALA A 146 8.95 -9.60 3.37
N LYS A 147 9.69 -9.73 4.49
CA LYS A 147 11.17 -9.59 4.50
C LYS A 147 11.92 -10.66 3.72
N SER A 148 11.27 -11.80 3.44
CA SER A 148 11.88 -12.93 2.74
C SER A 148 11.71 -12.91 1.22
N LEU A 149 11.02 -11.88 0.71
CA LEU A 149 10.79 -11.64 -0.72
C LEU A 149 12.01 -10.99 -1.37
#